data_AF-A0A285XSU6-F1
#
_entry.id   AF-A0A285XSU6-F1
#
_cell.length_a   1.000
_cell.length_b   1.000
_cell.length_c   1.000
_cell.angle_alpha   90.00
_cell.angle_beta   90.00
_cell.angle_gamma   90.00
#
_symmetry.space_group_name_H-M   'P 1'
#
loop_
_entity.id
_entity.type
_entity.pdbx_description
1 polymer ?
#
loop_
_entity_poly.entity_id
_entity_poly.type
_entity_poly.pdbx_seq_one_letter_code
_entity_poly.pdbx_strand_id
1 'polypeptide(L)'
;MTALDRVLVGAAVAVSPAAHREVRREQWLADVRDARELDLSPTALAFGALTTALFHRRAGHRSTWGESMTAAPIHVRPAPHTIQTVPVLIGLALLSFVAGGVGLTLLQRYNGLPGARTLFVLDALALSVVPGLVVASAVLLLAGVTLRRRVLGAFAVLGITALWWETVIGRFSLPVEYFLQIGVFAAAVLAVWFAVRGRAGWGWLLLALPVLAGVLVAPLAQVSGPTVFTASGSTAVYLGLQLVPFAVAAIAGTVATRFSTDAPALVEPHGEALVDKSA
;
A
#
# COMPACT_ATOMS: atom_id res chain seq x y z
N MET A 1 -26.53 -12.98 7.22
CA MET A 1 -25.10 -12.64 7.26
C MET A 1 -24.25 -13.88 6.99
N THR A 2 -23.27 -13.81 6.09
CA THR A 2 -22.39 -14.92 5.71
C THR A 2 -21.15 -15.00 6.61
N ALA A 3 -20.34 -16.06 6.47
CA ALA A 3 -19.03 -16.15 7.13
C ALA A 3 -18.05 -15.08 6.61
N LEU A 4 -18.10 -14.78 5.31
CA LEU A 4 -17.27 -13.76 4.67
C LEU A 4 -17.55 -12.38 5.25
N ASP A 5 -18.82 -12.00 5.41
CA ASP A 5 -19.21 -10.69 5.96
C ASP A 5 -18.63 -10.48 7.37
N ARG A 6 -18.70 -11.51 8.22
CA ARG A 6 -18.14 -11.49 9.57
C ARG A 6 -16.62 -11.32 9.58
N VAL A 7 -15.92 -11.99 8.66
CA VAL A 7 -14.47 -11.87 8.51
C VAL A 7 -14.09 -10.46 8.05
N LEU A 8 -14.81 -9.90 7.08
CA LEU A 8 -14.58 -8.54 6.56
C LEU A 8 -14.80 -7.48 7.64
N VAL A 9 -15.92 -7.55 8.38
CA VAL A 9 -16.20 -6.63 9.50
C VAL A 9 -15.18 -6.82 10.62
N GLY A 10 -14.81 -8.06 10.95
CA GLY A 10 -13.78 -8.36 11.94
C GLY A 10 -12.42 -7.73 11.59
N ALA A 11 -11.98 -7.86 10.33
CA ALA A 11 -10.77 -7.22 9.83
C ALA A 11 -10.88 -5.69 9.88
N ALA A 12 -12.03 -5.14 9.49
CA ALA A 12 -12.29 -3.69 9.56
C ALA A 12 -12.16 -3.15 11.00
N VAL A 13 -12.70 -3.86 11.98
CA VAL A 13 -12.61 -3.50 13.41
C VAL A 13 -11.17 -3.63 13.91
N ALA A 14 -10.44 -4.67 13.51
CA ALA A 14 -9.06 -4.88 13.93
C ALA A 14 -8.14 -3.71 13.48
N VAL A 15 -8.35 -3.22 12.26
CA VAL A 15 -7.57 -2.10 11.69
C VAL A 15 -8.06 -0.73 12.18
N SER A 16 -9.25 -0.65 12.76
CA SER A 16 -9.80 0.59 13.35
C SER A 16 -9.06 1.03 14.63
N PRO A 17 -9.07 2.34 14.96
CA PRO A 17 -8.46 2.87 16.19
C PRO A 17 -9.07 2.21 17.44
N ALA A 18 -8.22 1.86 18.42
CA ALA A 18 -8.62 1.13 19.63
C ALA A 18 -9.85 1.73 20.33
N ALA A 19 -9.86 3.06 20.49
CA ALA A 19 -10.96 3.80 21.14
C ALA A 19 -12.34 3.65 20.48
N HIS A 20 -12.41 3.23 19.21
CA HIS A 20 -13.68 3.13 18.46
C HIS A 20 -14.02 1.69 18.06
N ARG A 21 -13.23 0.70 18.46
CA ARG A 21 -13.40 -0.68 17.97
C ARG A 21 -14.72 -1.30 18.41
N GLU A 22 -15.12 -1.10 19.65
CA GLU A 22 -16.36 -1.67 20.18
C GLU A 22 -17.58 -1.04 19.51
N VAL A 23 -17.63 0.29 19.47
CA VAL A 23 -18.70 1.05 18.81
C VAL A 23 -18.81 0.68 17.32
N ARG A 24 -17.69 0.66 16.58
CA ARG A 24 -17.71 0.29 15.15
C ARG A 24 -18.06 -1.18 14.92
N ARG A 25 -17.67 -2.08 15.83
CA ARG A 25 -18.06 -3.49 15.76
C ARG A 25 -19.57 -3.63 15.85
N GLU A 26 -20.18 -2.96 16.83
CA GLU A 26 -21.63 -2.99 17.02
C GLU A 26 -22.35 -2.37 15.83
N GLN A 27 -21.97 -1.16 15.43
CA GLN A 27 -22.57 -0.43 14.31
C GLN A 27 -22.48 -1.22 13.00
N TRP A 28 -21.28 -1.68 12.61
CA TRP A 28 -21.12 -2.36 11.33
C TRP A 28 -21.73 -3.76 11.31
N LEU A 29 -21.80 -4.46 12.45
CA LEU A 29 -22.54 -5.72 12.51
C LEU A 29 -24.05 -5.49 12.43
N ALA A 30 -24.57 -4.43 13.04
CA ALA A 30 -25.98 -4.03 12.90
C ALA A 30 -26.30 -3.66 11.45
N ASP A 31 -25.50 -2.78 10.83
CA ASP A 31 -25.67 -2.36 9.43
C ASP A 31 -25.69 -3.56 8.47
N VAL A 32 -24.78 -4.53 8.65
CA VAL A 32 -24.72 -5.75 7.82
C VAL A 32 -25.88 -6.71 8.10
N ARG A 33 -26.35 -6.79 9.35
CA ARG A 33 -27.50 -7.63 9.74
C ARG A 33 -28.79 -7.09 9.13
N ASP A 34 -28.97 -5.78 9.20
CA ASP A 34 -30.21 -5.08 8.85
C ASP A 34 -30.22 -4.66 7.36
N ALA A 35 -29.10 -4.84 6.66
CA ALA A 35 -28.92 -4.58 5.22
C ALA A 35 -30.06 -5.09 4.32
N ARG A 36 -30.56 -6.30 4.60
CA ARG A 36 -31.61 -6.94 3.78
C ARG A 36 -32.98 -6.28 3.95
N GLU A 37 -33.22 -5.63 5.07
CA GLU A 37 -34.46 -4.88 5.30
C GLU A 37 -34.49 -3.58 4.48
N LEU A 38 -33.32 -3.13 4.02
CA LEU A 38 -33.13 -1.92 3.23
C LEU A 38 -32.82 -2.21 1.75
N ASP A 39 -33.04 -3.44 1.27
CA ASP A 39 -32.66 -3.90 -0.07
C ASP A 39 -31.17 -3.67 -0.43
N LEU A 40 -30.31 -3.62 0.58
CA LEU A 40 -28.86 -3.47 0.41
C LEU A 40 -28.15 -4.82 0.48
N SER A 41 -27.03 -4.92 -0.24
CA SER A 41 -26.16 -6.09 -0.20
C SER A 41 -25.34 -6.12 1.11
N PRO A 42 -25.50 -7.15 1.97
CA PRO A 42 -24.73 -7.28 3.21
C PRO A 42 -23.22 -7.36 2.96
N THR A 43 -22.81 -8.03 1.88
CA THR A 43 -21.40 -8.14 1.48
C THR A 43 -20.84 -6.78 1.06
N ALA A 44 -21.63 -5.97 0.34
CA ALA A 44 -21.22 -4.63 -0.06
C ALA A 44 -21.02 -3.72 1.15
N LEU A 45 -21.90 -3.80 2.17
CA LEU A 45 -21.73 -3.04 3.42
C LEU A 45 -20.53 -3.54 4.24
N ALA A 46 -20.28 -4.85 4.31
CA ALA A 46 -19.09 -5.39 4.97
C ALA A 46 -17.79 -4.94 4.28
N PHE A 47 -17.77 -4.88 2.94
CA PHE A 47 -16.68 -4.27 2.19
C PHE A 47 -16.57 -2.75 2.40
N GLY A 48 -17.70 -2.05 2.48
CA GLY A 48 -17.77 -0.63 2.82
C GLY A 48 -17.16 -0.35 4.19
N ALA A 49 -17.45 -1.18 5.20
CA ALA A 49 -16.85 -1.08 6.52
C ALA A 49 -15.33 -1.28 6.48
N LEU A 50 -14.84 -2.30 5.76
CA LEU A 50 -13.42 -2.57 5.60
C LEU A 50 -12.68 -1.42 4.89
N THR A 51 -13.21 -0.94 3.78
CA THR A 51 -12.62 0.19 3.03
C THR A 51 -12.67 1.47 3.86
N THR A 52 -13.74 1.71 4.62
CA THR A 52 -13.82 2.84 5.57
C THR A 52 -12.74 2.74 6.65
N ALA A 53 -12.55 1.57 7.25
CA ALA A 53 -11.50 1.35 8.25
C ALA A 53 -10.09 1.58 7.68
N LEU A 54 -9.85 1.12 6.45
CA LEU A 54 -8.54 1.22 5.77
C LEU A 54 -8.23 2.65 5.34
N PHE A 55 -9.21 3.38 4.79
CA PHE A 55 -8.96 4.65 4.10
C PHE A 55 -9.36 5.90 4.90
N HIS A 56 -10.21 5.79 5.94
CA HIS A 56 -10.77 6.93 6.68
C HIS A 56 -10.31 7.00 8.15
N ARG A 57 -9.11 6.46 8.43
CA ARG A 57 -8.56 6.27 9.79
C ARG A 57 -8.38 7.55 10.64
N ARG A 58 -8.47 8.76 10.05
CA ARG A 58 -8.21 10.04 10.74
C ARG A 58 -9.37 11.02 10.83
N ALA A 59 -10.56 10.68 10.36
CA ALA A 59 -11.73 11.50 10.68
C ALA A 59 -12.15 11.21 12.13
N GLY A 60 -11.39 11.76 13.09
CA GLY A 60 -11.96 12.10 14.39
C GLY A 60 -12.99 13.20 14.16
N HIS A 61 -14.11 12.84 13.56
CA HIS A 61 -15.29 13.68 13.59
C HIS A 61 -15.66 13.75 15.06
N ARG A 62 -15.58 14.96 15.65
CA ARG A 62 -16.52 15.31 16.71
C ARG A 62 -17.89 15.03 16.10
N SER A 63 -18.56 14.00 16.58
CA SER A 63 -19.97 13.82 16.29
C SER A 63 -20.65 15.11 16.72
N THR A 64 -21.06 15.93 15.76
CA THR A 64 -21.92 17.10 15.99
C THR A 64 -23.33 16.70 16.42
N TRP A 65 -23.57 15.41 16.64
CA TRP A 65 -24.75 14.85 17.28
C TRP A 65 -24.76 15.25 18.76
N GLY A 66 -25.21 16.48 19.03
CA GLY A 66 -25.33 17.08 20.35
C GLY A 66 -25.28 18.61 20.35
N GLU A 67 -24.72 19.24 19.31
CA GLU A 67 -24.75 20.70 19.18
C GLU A 67 -25.94 21.10 18.31
N SER A 68 -26.97 21.59 18.98
CA SER A 68 -28.15 22.23 18.38
C SER A 68 -27.78 23.25 17.31
N MET A 69 -28.59 23.30 16.26
CA MET A 69 -28.53 24.21 15.11
C MET A 69 -28.53 25.71 15.50
N THR A 70 -27.41 26.24 15.99
CA THR A 70 -27.21 27.68 16.15
C THR A 70 -25.74 28.02 15.97
N ALA A 71 -25.26 28.03 14.73
CA ALA A 71 -24.00 28.71 14.40
C ALA A 71 -24.03 29.29 12.99
N ALA A 72 -23.66 30.56 12.93
CA ALA A 72 -23.51 31.47 11.80
C ALA A 72 -22.64 30.91 10.64
N PRO A 73 -22.56 31.57 9.46
CA PRO A 73 -21.94 30.98 8.27
C PRO A 73 -20.42 30.91 8.45
N ILE A 74 -19.94 29.76 8.92
CA ILE A 74 -18.51 29.49 9.07
C ILE A 74 -17.98 29.07 7.70
N HIS A 75 -16.92 29.78 7.28
CA HIS A 75 -16.06 29.50 6.14
C HIS A 75 -16.10 28.04 5.67
N VAL A 76 -16.42 27.85 4.39
CA VAL A 76 -16.31 26.58 3.67
C VAL A 76 -14.87 26.06 3.82
N ARG A 77 -14.63 25.23 4.83
CA ARG A 77 -13.39 24.48 4.97
C ARG A 77 -13.37 23.45 3.83
N PRO A 78 -12.22 23.26 3.16
CA PRO A 78 -12.10 22.28 2.10
C PRO A 78 -12.49 20.89 2.63
N ALA A 79 -13.35 20.20 1.89
CA ALA A 79 -13.96 18.93 2.27
C ALA A 79 -12.90 17.92 2.78
N PRO A 80 -13.06 17.34 3.99
CA PRO A 80 -12.05 16.47 4.59
C PRO A 80 -12.14 15.02 4.07
N HIS A 81 -12.62 14.81 2.85
CA HIS A 81 -12.86 13.47 2.29
C HIS A 81 -11.93 13.20 1.12
N THR A 82 -10.63 13.35 1.35
CA THR A 82 -9.63 12.79 0.44
C THR A 82 -9.31 11.39 0.93
N ILE A 83 -9.89 10.38 0.26
CA ILE A 83 -9.44 8.98 0.36
C ILE A 83 -7.92 9.00 0.28
N GLN A 84 -7.24 8.34 1.22
CA GLN A 84 -5.79 8.18 1.13
C GLN A 84 -5.49 7.30 -0.08
N THR A 85 -5.25 7.93 -1.23
CA THR A 85 -5.00 7.29 -2.53
C THR A 85 -3.73 6.46 -2.51
N VAL A 86 -2.73 6.85 -1.72
CA VAL A 86 -1.44 6.16 -1.61
C VAL A 86 -1.59 4.68 -1.17
N PRO A 87 -2.26 4.34 -0.04
CA PRO A 87 -2.53 2.94 0.31
C PRO A 87 -3.29 2.14 -0.76
N VAL A 88 -4.27 2.76 -1.44
CA VAL A 88 -5.02 2.12 -2.54
C VAL A 88 -4.06 1.75 -3.67
N LEU A 89 -3.20 2.69 -4.06
CA LEU A 89 -2.19 2.49 -5.08
C LEU A 89 -1.22 1.38 -4.67
N ILE A 90 -0.68 1.39 -3.44
CA ILE A 90 0.20 0.30 -2.99
C ILE A 90 -0.50 -1.06 -3.05
N GLY A 91 -1.78 -1.14 -2.66
CA GLY A 91 -2.60 -2.34 -2.78
C GLY A 91 -2.77 -2.79 -4.23
N LEU A 92 -3.03 -1.86 -5.15
CA LEU A 92 -3.14 -2.12 -6.58
C LEU A 92 -1.81 -2.63 -7.18
N ALA A 93 -0.67 -2.08 -6.76
CA ALA A 93 0.64 -2.53 -7.19
C ALA A 93 0.90 -3.98 -6.76
N LEU A 94 0.60 -4.31 -5.50
CA LEU A 94 0.74 -5.68 -4.99
C LEU A 94 -0.20 -6.66 -5.71
N LEU A 95 -1.46 -6.25 -5.94
CA LEU A 95 -2.43 -7.08 -6.64
C LEU A 95 -2.06 -7.30 -8.11
N SER A 96 -1.53 -6.28 -8.79
CA SER A 96 -1.00 -6.41 -10.15
C SER A 96 0.15 -7.41 -10.21
N PHE A 97 1.06 -7.36 -9.23
CA PHE A 97 2.17 -8.31 -9.17
C PHE A 97 1.69 -9.74 -8.93
N VAL A 98 0.74 -9.94 -8.02
CA VAL A 98 0.14 -11.27 -7.77
C VAL A 98 -0.57 -11.78 -9.03
N ALA A 99 -1.35 -10.94 -9.70
CA ALA A 99 -2.05 -11.30 -10.93
C ALA A 99 -1.09 -11.69 -12.05
N GLY A 100 -0.02 -10.90 -12.26
CA GLY A 100 1.05 -11.25 -13.19
C GLY A 100 1.72 -12.57 -12.82
N GLY A 101 2.03 -12.80 -11.54
CA GLY A 101 2.64 -14.06 -11.12
C GLY A 101 1.77 -15.29 -11.41
N VAL A 102 0.45 -15.17 -11.20
CA VAL A 102 -0.50 -16.22 -11.58
C VAL A 102 -0.52 -16.41 -13.10
N GLY A 103 -0.55 -15.33 -13.87
CA GLY A 103 -0.48 -15.36 -15.33
C GLY A 103 0.75 -16.11 -15.83
N LEU A 104 1.92 -15.78 -15.30
CA LEU A 104 3.20 -16.40 -15.63
C LEU A 104 3.23 -17.91 -15.30
N THR A 105 2.66 -18.29 -14.16
CA THR A 105 2.55 -19.70 -13.74
C THR A 105 1.66 -20.49 -14.70
N LEU A 106 0.58 -19.89 -15.19
CA LEU A 106 -0.29 -20.50 -16.19
C LEU A 106 0.40 -20.57 -17.55
N LEU A 107 1.09 -19.52 -17.96
CA LEU A 107 1.79 -19.44 -19.25
C LEU A 107 2.88 -20.50 -19.41
N GLN A 108 3.57 -20.86 -18.32
CA GLN A 108 4.55 -21.94 -18.36
C GLN A 108 3.96 -23.30 -18.77
N ARG A 109 2.66 -23.54 -18.52
CA ARG A 109 1.99 -24.77 -18.98
C ARG A 109 1.81 -24.83 -20.49
N TYR A 110 1.92 -23.67 -21.15
CA TYR A 110 1.74 -23.50 -22.59
C TYR A 110 3.06 -23.15 -23.30
N ASN A 111 4.21 -23.47 -22.67
CA ASN A 111 5.52 -23.26 -23.26
C ASN A 111 5.63 -24.01 -24.60
N GLY A 112 5.93 -23.29 -25.68
CA GLY A 112 6.02 -23.85 -27.04
C GLY A 112 4.96 -23.35 -28.03
N LEU A 113 3.93 -22.62 -27.58
CA LEU A 113 2.99 -21.96 -28.49
C LEU A 113 3.62 -20.73 -29.19
N PRO A 114 3.32 -20.49 -30.48
CA PRO A 114 3.84 -19.31 -31.22
C PRO A 114 3.50 -17.97 -30.56
N GLY A 115 2.40 -17.89 -29.79
CA GLY A 115 1.97 -16.70 -29.07
C GLY A 115 2.50 -16.56 -27.64
N ALA A 116 3.23 -17.55 -27.11
CA ALA A 116 3.68 -17.56 -25.72
C ALA A 116 4.61 -16.38 -25.39
N ARG A 117 5.44 -15.95 -26.36
CA ARG A 117 6.34 -14.80 -26.18
C ARG A 117 5.58 -13.49 -26.00
N THR A 118 4.52 -13.26 -26.77
CA THR A 118 3.69 -12.04 -26.65
C THR A 118 2.99 -12.01 -25.30
N LEU A 119 2.44 -13.13 -24.87
CA LEU A 119 1.79 -13.24 -23.56
C LEU A 119 2.78 -13.06 -22.40
N PHE A 120 4.01 -13.59 -22.53
CA PHE A 120 5.08 -13.36 -21.56
C PHE A 120 5.43 -11.88 -21.44
N VAL A 121 5.53 -11.15 -22.56
CA VAL A 121 5.79 -9.70 -22.54
C VAL A 121 4.64 -8.95 -21.88
N LEU A 122 3.38 -9.27 -22.22
CA LEU A 122 2.22 -8.66 -21.58
C LEU A 122 2.16 -8.92 -20.07
N ASP A 123 2.47 -10.14 -19.65
CA ASP A 123 2.49 -10.53 -18.25
C ASP A 123 3.63 -9.84 -17.47
N ALA A 124 4.81 -9.75 -18.09
CA ALA A 124 5.93 -8.99 -17.55
C ALA A 124 5.57 -7.50 -17.34
N LEU A 125 4.73 -6.90 -18.20
CA LEU A 125 4.28 -5.51 -18.02
C LEU A 125 3.43 -5.38 -16.74
N ALA A 126 2.57 -6.36 -16.47
CA ALA A 126 1.77 -6.41 -15.25
C ALA A 126 2.62 -6.58 -13.99
N LEU A 127 3.75 -7.30 -14.09
CA LEU A 127 4.68 -7.54 -12.99
C LEU A 127 5.62 -6.37 -12.66
N SER A 128 5.95 -5.55 -13.64
CA SER A 128 7.01 -4.54 -13.49
C SER A 128 6.51 -3.12 -13.75
N VAL A 129 5.92 -2.88 -14.92
CA VAL A 129 5.50 -1.54 -15.37
C VAL A 129 4.31 -1.05 -14.56
N VAL A 130 3.28 -1.87 -14.36
CA VAL A 130 2.08 -1.45 -13.61
C VAL A 130 2.43 -1.07 -12.16
N PRO A 131 3.16 -1.89 -11.37
CA PRO A 131 3.61 -1.49 -10.04
C PRO A 131 4.42 -0.19 -10.05
N GLY A 132 5.32 -0.03 -11.03
CA GLY A 132 6.12 1.18 -11.18
C GLY A 132 5.30 2.44 -11.43
N LEU A 133 4.34 2.38 -12.37
CA LEU A 133 3.41 3.48 -12.64
C LEU A 133 2.61 3.85 -11.40
N VAL A 134 2.12 2.84 -10.68
CA VAL A 134 1.32 3.01 -9.48
C VAL A 134 2.12 3.67 -8.35
N VAL A 135 3.38 3.26 -8.15
CA VAL A 135 4.28 3.91 -7.19
C VAL A 135 4.64 5.32 -7.62
N ALA A 136 4.88 5.56 -8.91
CA ALA A 136 5.14 6.91 -9.44
C ALA A 136 3.92 7.83 -9.22
N SER A 137 2.70 7.35 -9.48
CA SER A 137 1.46 8.07 -9.15
C SER A 137 1.35 8.34 -7.65
N ALA A 138 1.67 7.36 -6.80
CA ALA A 138 1.66 7.54 -5.35
C ALA A 138 2.62 8.65 -4.89
N VAL A 139 3.81 8.74 -5.51
CA VAL A 139 4.79 9.81 -5.28
C VAL A 139 4.24 11.18 -5.71
N LEU A 140 3.57 11.26 -6.86
CA LEU A 140 2.95 12.50 -7.35
C LEU A 140 1.82 13.00 -6.43
N LEU A 141 1.12 12.07 -5.77
CA LEU A 141 -0.01 12.36 -4.87
C LEU A 141 0.43 12.65 -3.42
N LEU A 142 1.73 12.70 -3.12
CA LEU A 142 2.21 13.04 -1.78
C LEU A 142 1.82 14.48 -1.39
N ALA A 143 0.95 14.61 -0.39
CA ALA A 143 0.62 15.90 0.19
C ALA A 143 1.80 16.49 0.99
N GLY A 144 1.92 17.82 1.03
CA GLY A 144 2.96 18.52 1.81
C GLY A 144 4.35 18.55 1.17
N VAL A 145 4.50 18.08 -0.08
CA VAL A 145 5.77 18.08 -0.81
C VAL A 145 5.69 19.01 -2.03
N THR A 146 6.76 19.76 -2.31
CA THR A 146 6.82 20.64 -3.48
C THR A 146 6.65 19.86 -4.79
N LEU A 147 5.97 20.45 -5.78
CA LEU A 147 5.71 19.80 -7.07
C LEU A 147 7.01 19.31 -7.73
N ARG A 148 8.06 20.13 -7.70
CA ARG A 148 9.38 19.79 -8.24
C ARG A 148 9.94 18.48 -7.66
N ARG A 149 9.89 18.31 -6.34
CA ARG A 149 10.37 17.07 -5.68
C ARG A 149 9.51 15.87 -6.05
N ARG A 150 8.19 16.04 -6.14
CA ARG A 150 7.26 14.98 -6.56
C ARG A 150 7.50 14.51 -7.98
N VAL A 151 7.67 15.45 -8.91
CA VAL A 151 7.94 15.15 -10.32
C VAL A 151 9.29 14.46 -10.48
N LEU A 152 10.35 14.99 -9.87
CA LEU A 152 11.68 14.35 -9.89
C LEU A 152 11.65 12.94 -9.29
N GLY A 153 10.94 12.77 -8.17
CA GLY A 153 10.73 11.46 -7.56
C GLY A 153 9.99 10.49 -8.47
N ALA A 154 8.92 10.94 -9.11
CA ALA A 154 8.17 10.11 -10.06
C ALA A 154 9.04 9.68 -11.25
N PHE A 155 9.83 10.59 -11.83
CA PHE A 155 10.79 10.24 -12.87
C PHE A 155 11.85 9.25 -12.40
N ALA A 156 12.36 9.41 -11.17
CA ALA A 156 13.30 8.45 -10.60
C ALA A 156 12.67 7.06 -10.43
N VAL A 157 11.42 6.97 -9.94
CA VAL A 157 10.68 5.70 -9.88
C VAL A 157 10.53 5.09 -11.27
N LEU A 158 10.12 5.87 -12.28
CA LEU A 158 9.98 5.38 -13.66
C LEU A 158 11.31 4.87 -14.22
N GLY A 159 12.43 5.55 -13.93
CA GLY A 159 13.76 5.09 -14.33
C GLY A 159 14.13 3.75 -13.67
N ILE A 160 13.86 3.59 -12.38
CA ILE A 160 14.06 2.33 -11.66
C ILE A 160 13.17 1.22 -12.25
N THR A 161 11.91 1.53 -12.55
CA THR A 161 10.97 0.60 -13.20
C THR A 161 11.44 0.18 -14.58
N ALA A 162 11.98 1.10 -15.38
CA ALA A 162 12.52 0.79 -16.71
C ALA A 162 13.72 -0.16 -16.60
N LEU A 163 14.63 0.07 -15.65
CA LEU A 163 15.76 -0.84 -15.40
C LEU A 163 15.27 -2.22 -14.91
N TRP A 164 14.26 -2.25 -14.04
CA TRP A 164 13.66 -3.50 -13.59
C TRP A 164 13.02 -4.27 -14.75
N TRP A 165 12.28 -3.58 -15.62
CA TRP A 165 11.71 -4.15 -16.83
C TRP A 165 12.78 -4.78 -17.73
N GLU A 166 13.84 -4.04 -18.05
CA GLU A 166 14.96 -4.53 -18.87
C GLU A 166 15.63 -5.78 -18.25
N THR A 167 15.65 -5.86 -16.91
CA THR A 167 16.12 -7.03 -16.16
C THR A 167 15.19 -8.23 -16.33
N VAL A 168 13.87 -8.03 -16.19
CA VAL A 168 12.85 -9.07 -16.33
C VAL A 168 12.83 -9.66 -17.75
N ILE A 169 13.01 -8.83 -18.78
CA ILE A 169 13.05 -9.30 -20.18
C ILE A 169 14.45 -9.80 -20.62
N GLY A 170 15.44 -9.79 -19.72
CA GLY A 170 16.77 -10.35 -19.95
C GLY A 170 17.68 -9.53 -20.85
N ARG A 171 17.38 -8.25 -21.08
CA ARG A 171 18.23 -7.33 -21.86
C ARG A 171 19.29 -6.64 -21.00
N PHE A 172 19.03 -6.56 -19.70
CA PHE A 172 19.98 -6.06 -18.71
C PHE A 172 20.22 -7.15 -17.66
N SER A 173 21.46 -7.54 -17.45
CA SER A 173 21.82 -8.47 -16.40
C SER A 173 23.02 -7.95 -15.63
N LEU A 174 22.85 -7.81 -14.32
CA LEU A 174 23.97 -7.56 -13.43
C LEU A 174 24.64 -8.91 -13.10
N PRO A 175 25.98 -8.94 -12.91
CA PRO A 175 26.71 -10.15 -12.50
C PRO A 175 26.49 -10.44 -11.00
N VAL A 176 25.24 -10.42 -10.57
CA VAL A 176 24.78 -10.52 -9.19
C VAL A 176 23.57 -11.43 -9.18
N GLU A 177 23.36 -12.15 -8.09
CA GLU A 177 22.21 -13.04 -7.89
C GLU A 177 20.87 -12.28 -8.08
N TYR A 178 19.88 -12.92 -8.71
CA TYR A 178 18.64 -12.28 -9.18
C TYR A 178 17.78 -11.71 -8.04
N PHE A 179 17.60 -12.42 -6.93
CA PHE A 179 16.85 -11.92 -5.77
C PHE A 179 17.57 -10.77 -5.06
N LEU A 180 18.91 -10.76 -5.09
CA LEU A 180 19.66 -9.60 -4.63
C LEU A 180 19.38 -8.37 -5.52
N GLN A 181 19.29 -8.53 -6.83
CA GLN A 181 18.87 -7.43 -7.73
C GLN A 181 17.47 -6.91 -7.39
N ILE A 182 16.50 -7.81 -7.15
CA ILE A 182 15.15 -7.43 -6.70
C ILE A 182 15.22 -6.61 -5.40
N GLY A 183 16.01 -7.05 -4.43
CA GLY A 183 16.22 -6.33 -3.18
C GLY A 183 16.76 -4.92 -3.39
N VAL A 184 17.71 -4.77 -4.32
CA VAL A 184 18.29 -3.46 -4.70
C VAL A 184 17.24 -2.56 -5.37
N PHE A 185 16.42 -3.09 -6.30
CA PHE A 185 15.34 -2.30 -6.91
C PHE A 185 14.29 -1.85 -5.89
N ALA A 186 13.87 -2.73 -4.99
CA ALA A 186 12.93 -2.40 -3.92
C ALA A 186 13.51 -1.35 -2.96
N ALA A 187 14.80 -1.46 -2.60
CA ALA A 187 15.51 -0.46 -1.80
C ALA A 187 15.63 0.88 -2.54
N ALA A 188 15.90 0.89 -3.84
CA ALA A 188 15.97 2.11 -4.63
C ALA A 188 14.62 2.85 -4.68
N VAL A 189 13.51 2.13 -4.86
CA VAL A 189 12.16 2.72 -4.80
C VAL A 189 11.90 3.33 -3.41
N LEU A 190 12.28 2.63 -2.34
CA LEU A 190 12.15 3.13 -0.97
C LEU A 190 13.04 4.36 -0.72
N ALA A 191 14.25 4.39 -1.29
CA ALA A 191 15.15 5.54 -1.22
C ALA A 191 14.54 6.78 -1.88
N VAL A 192 13.93 6.62 -3.06
CA VAL A 192 13.18 7.70 -3.73
C VAL A 192 12.05 8.18 -2.83
N TRP A 193 11.29 7.27 -2.22
CA TRP A 193 10.22 7.63 -1.29
C TRP A 193 10.71 8.49 -0.12
N PHE A 194 11.83 8.12 0.50
CA PHE A 194 12.43 8.89 1.60
C PHE A 194 12.99 10.23 1.14
N ALA A 195 13.67 10.27 0.00
CA ALA A 195 14.21 11.48 -0.59
C ALA A 195 13.09 12.51 -0.91
N VAL A 196 11.99 12.06 -1.52
CA VAL A 196 10.86 12.94 -1.87
C VAL A 196 10.21 13.52 -0.62
N ARG A 197 10.03 12.71 0.42
CA ARG A 197 9.49 13.16 1.70
C ARG A 197 10.47 14.02 2.52
N GLY A 198 11.70 14.20 2.05
CA GLY A 198 12.71 15.01 2.73
C GLY A 198 13.16 14.41 4.06
N ARG A 199 13.13 13.07 4.19
CA ARG A 199 13.56 12.42 5.43
C ARG A 199 15.07 12.32 5.51
N ALA A 200 15.65 12.89 6.56
CA ALA A 200 17.03 12.69 6.95
C ALA A 200 17.05 12.05 8.35
N GLY A 201 17.80 10.95 8.53
CA GLY A 201 17.90 10.26 9.82
C GLY A 201 17.88 8.72 9.71
N TRP A 202 17.47 8.05 10.79
CA TRP A 202 17.48 6.58 10.94
C TRP A 202 16.72 5.83 9.84
N GLY A 203 15.75 6.48 9.18
CA GLY A 203 15.00 5.89 8.08
C GLY A 203 15.87 5.36 6.93
N TRP A 204 17.05 5.93 6.69
CA TRP A 204 17.98 5.45 5.66
C TRP A 204 18.54 4.06 5.97
N LEU A 205 18.62 3.66 7.25
CA LEU A 205 19.04 2.30 7.62
C LEU A 205 18.00 1.25 7.21
N LEU A 206 16.74 1.65 7.04
CA LEU A 206 15.69 0.74 6.56
C LEU A 206 15.85 0.35 5.09
N LEU A 207 16.71 1.04 4.32
CA LEU A 207 17.05 0.64 2.96
C LEU A 207 17.82 -0.69 2.90
N ALA A 208 18.47 -1.09 4.00
CA ALA A 208 19.11 -2.39 4.06
C ALA A 208 18.08 -3.54 4.10
N LEU A 209 16.85 -3.31 4.58
CA LEU A 209 15.88 -4.38 4.79
C LEU A 209 15.45 -5.09 3.51
N PRO A 210 15.09 -4.41 2.40
CA PRO A 210 14.74 -5.08 1.15
C PRO A 210 15.93 -5.86 0.56
N VAL A 211 17.15 -5.35 0.72
CA VAL A 211 18.38 -6.02 0.24
C VAL A 211 18.62 -7.30 1.05
N LEU A 212 18.57 -7.22 2.39
CA LEU A 212 18.68 -8.38 3.27
C LEU A 212 17.59 -9.41 3.00
N ALA A 213 16.36 -8.96 2.73
CA ALA A 213 15.28 -9.85 2.33
C ALA A 213 15.60 -10.59 1.02
N GLY A 214 16.17 -9.91 0.02
CA GLY A 214 16.66 -10.54 -1.21
C GLY A 214 17.72 -11.62 -0.95
N VAL A 215 18.72 -11.31 -0.11
CA VAL A 215 19.77 -12.26 0.29
C VAL A 215 19.19 -13.50 0.99
N LEU A 216 18.23 -13.30 1.90
CA LEU A 216 17.60 -14.40 2.64
C LEU A 216 16.69 -15.27 1.78
N VAL A 217 16.06 -14.68 0.77
CA VAL A 217 15.16 -15.37 -0.15
C VAL A 217 15.90 -16.17 -1.22
N ALA A 218 17.08 -15.70 -1.65
CA ALA A 218 17.90 -16.38 -2.65
C ALA A 218 18.10 -17.90 -2.37
N PRO A 219 18.56 -18.34 -1.17
CA PRO A 219 18.73 -19.77 -0.91
C PRO A 219 17.40 -20.53 -0.88
N LEU A 220 16.30 -19.91 -0.43
CA LEU A 220 14.97 -20.53 -0.42
C LEU A 220 14.48 -20.81 -1.85
N ALA A 221 14.75 -19.88 -2.77
CA ALA A 221 14.41 -20.07 -4.18
C ALA A 221 15.20 -21.22 -4.82
N GLN A 222 16.47 -21.37 -4.47
CA GLN A 222 17.31 -22.49 -4.95
C GLN A 222 16.80 -23.85 -4.46
N VAL A 223 16.31 -23.92 -3.21
CA VAL A 223 15.74 -25.16 -2.64
C VAL A 223 14.37 -25.49 -3.24
N SER A 224 13.62 -24.49 -3.73
CA SER A 224 12.30 -24.66 -4.34
C SER A 224 12.30 -25.27 -5.76
N GLY A 225 13.39 -25.93 -6.15
CA GLY A 225 13.58 -26.53 -7.47
C GLY A 225 12.59 -27.66 -7.81
N PRO A 226 12.62 -28.15 -9.06
CA PRO A 226 11.68 -29.15 -9.58
C PRO A 226 11.77 -30.52 -8.88
N THR A 227 12.77 -30.72 -8.03
CA THR A 227 12.91 -31.91 -7.18
C THR A 227 11.93 -31.92 -6.00
N VAL A 228 11.39 -30.76 -5.62
CA VAL A 228 10.49 -30.60 -4.46
C VAL A 228 9.05 -30.32 -4.91
N PHE A 229 8.87 -29.56 -5.98
CA PHE A 229 7.55 -29.15 -6.48
C PHE A 229 7.36 -29.49 -7.96
N THR A 230 6.10 -29.59 -8.40
CA THR A 230 5.77 -29.54 -9.84
C THR A 230 6.28 -28.23 -10.44
N ALA A 231 6.54 -28.19 -11.76
CA ALA A 231 7.04 -26.98 -12.42
C ALA A 231 6.14 -25.74 -12.20
N SER A 232 4.81 -25.92 -12.13
CA SER A 232 3.91 -24.82 -11.76
C SER A 232 4.04 -24.43 -10.28
N GLY A 233 4.25 -25.41 -9.39
CA GLY A 233 4.45 -25.16 -7.96
C GLY A 233 5.76 -24.42 -7.67
N SER A 234 6.87 -24.82 -8.29
CA SER A 234 8.16 -24.14 -8.14
C SER A 234 8.08 -22.70 -8.66
N THR A 235 7.40 -22.46 -9.79
CA THR A 235 7.19 -21.11 -10.33
C THR A 235 6.32 -20.25 -9.42
N ALA A 236 5.23 -20.79 -8.86
CA ALA A 236 4.41 -20.06 -7.90
C ALA A 236 5.20 -19.67 -6.65
N VAL A 237 6.01 -20.59 -6.10
CA VAL A 237 6.90 -20.32 -4.96
C VAL A 237 7.93 -19.25 -5.34
N TYR A 238 8.59 -19.40 -6.49
CA TYR A 238 9.59 -18.45 -6.99
C TYR A 238 9.02 -17.04 -7.09
N LEU A 239 7.82 -16.89 -7.64
CA LEU A 239 7.14 -15.60 -7.77
C LEU A 239 6.68 -15.02 -6.43
N GLY A 240 6.18 -15.87 -5.53
CA GLY A 240 5.86 -15.46 -4.16
C GLY A 240 7.09 -14.94 -3.41
N LEU A 241 8.25 -15.57 -3.63
CA LEU A 241 9.53 -15.15 -3.10
C LEU A 241 10.00 -13.79 -3.68
N GLN A 242 9.72 -13.49 -4.95
CA GLN A 242 10.04 -12.18 -5.55
C GLN A 242 9.26 -11.02 -4.92
N LEU A 243 8.07 -11.26 -4.37
CA LEU A 243 7.26 -10.23 -3.70
C LEU A 243 7.88 -9.78 -2.38
N VAL A 244 8.68 -10.63 -1.73
CA VAL A 244 9.14 -10.42 -0.36
C VAL A 244 9.94 -9.11 -0.21
N PRO A 245 10.95 -8.79 -1.05
CA PRO A 245 11.68 -7.53 -0.90
C PRO A 245 10.80 -6.30 -1.09
N PHE A 246 9.84 -6.33 -2.00
CA PHE A 246 8.89 -5.22 -2.22
C PHE A 246 7.91 -5.06 -1.04
N ALA A 247 7.41 -6.16 -0.49
CA ALA A 247 6.58 -6.15 0.71
C ALA A 247 7.34 -5.58 1.90
N VAL A 248 8.60 -6.00 2.09
CA VAL A 248 9.49 -5.46 3.12
C VAL A 248 9.74 -3.96 2.91
N ALA A 249 9.97 -3.50 1.69
CA ALA A 249 10.11 -2.08 1.38
C ALA A 249 8.85 -1.28 1.70
N ALA A 250 7.67 -1.80 1.36
CA ALA A 250 6.39 -1.18 1.71
C ALA A 250 6.20 -1.09 3.23
N ILE A 251 6.47 -2.18 3.97
CA ILE A 251 6.40 -2.20 5.43
C ILE A 251 7.38 -1.18 6.02
N ALA A 252 8.64 -1.19 5.60
CA ALA A 252 9.65 -0.24 6.02
C ALA A 252 9.22 1.23 5.78
N GLY A 253 8.65 1.52 4.61
CA GLY A 253 8.07 2.82 4.30
C GLY A 253 6.91 3.19 5.23
N THR A 254 6.02 2.25 5.56
CA THR A 254 4.92 2.50 6.51
C THR A 254 5.40 2.70 7.95
N VAL A 255 6.39 1.95 8.40
CA VAL A 255 7.02 2.10 9.72
C VAL A 255 7.69 3.46 9.81
N ALA A 256 8.54 3.81 8.85
CA ALA A 256 9.20 5.11 8.79
C ALA A 256 8.21 6.28 8.76
N THR A 257 7.03 6.09 8.14
CA THR A 257 5.99 7.12 8.10
C THR A 257 5.19 7.28 9.38
N ARG A 258 5.04 6.21 10.17
CA ARG A 258 4.33 6.25 11.45
C ARG A 258 5.19 6.74 12.61
N PHE A 259 6.46 6.38 12.64
CA PHE A 259 7.39 6.75 13.70
C PHE A 259 8.19 8.03 13.38
N SER A 260 7.68 8.88 12.48
CA SER A 260 8.25 10.22 12.30
C SER A 260 8.14 10.96 13.63
N THR A 261 9.28 11.31 14.19
CA THR A 261 9.41 12.23 15.32
C THR A 261 9.13 13.69 14.93
N ASP A 262 8.76 13.94 13.67
CA ASP A 262 8.16 15.19 13.21
C ASP A 262 6.72 15.32 13.76
N ALA A 263 6.58 15.30 15.08
CA ALA A 263 5.43 15.93 15.69
C ALA A 263 5.46 17.40 15.25
N PRO A 264 4.33 18.00 14.85
CA PRO A 264 4.30 19.44 14.64
C PRO A 264 4.79 20.10 15.93
N ALA A 265 5.95 20.75 15.85
CA ALA A 265 6.43 21.61 16.90
C ALA A 265 5.33 22.65 17.13
N LEU A 266 4.92 22.77 18.39
CA LEU A 266 3.99 23.77 18.92
C LEU A 266 2.55 23.61 18.43
N VAL A 267 1.78 22.83 19.20
CA VAL A 267 0.50 23.39 19.67
C VAL A 267 0.91 24.65 20.42
N GLU A 268 0.79 25.82 19.78
CA GLU A 268 0.77 27.08 20.53
C GLU A 268 -0.21 26.85 21.67
N PRO A 269 0.20 27.01 22.94
CA PRO A 269 -0.77 27.08 24.01
C PRO A 269 -1.70 28.20 23.61
N HIS A 270 -2.93 27.87 23.21
CA HIS A 270 -3.99 28.84 23.13
C HIS A 270 -4.03 29.42 24.53
N GLY A 271 -3.46 30.62 24.67
CA GLY A 271 -3.58 31.40 25.88
C GLY A 271 -5.05 31.39 26.18
N GLU A 272 -5.42 30.75 27.28
CA GLU A 272 -6.74 30.86 27.85
C GLU A 272 -7.01 32.37 27.89
N ALA A 273 -7.88 32.81 26.98
CA ALA A 273 -8.56 34.07 27.14
C ALA A 273 -9.43 33.85 28.38
N LEU A 274 -8.82 34.09 29.54
CA LEU A 274 -9.48 34.44 30.78
C LEU A 274 -10.36 35.63 30.43
N VAL A 275 -11.59 35.32 30.03
CA VAL A 275 -12.68 36.27 30.00
C VAL A 275 -12.91 36.61 31.46
N ASP A 276 -12.31 37.72 31.86
CA ASP A 276 -12.54 38.34 33.14
C ASP A 276 -14.03 38.72 33.21
N LYS A 277 -14.79 38.02 34.05
CA LYS A 277 -16.23 38.25 34.26
C LYS A 277 -16.48 39.17 35.47
N SER A 278 -15.67 40.20 35.63
CA SER A 278 -15.94 41.29 36.58
C SER A 278 -16.00 42.63 35.87
N ALA A 279 -17.17 42.92 35.30
CA ALA A 279 -17.66 44.27 35.02
C ALA A 279 -19.19 44.24 34.99
#